data_AF-A0A8G0Q622-F1
#
_entry.id   AF-A0A8G0Q622-F1
#
_cell.length_a   1.000
_cell.length_b   1.000
_cell.length_c   1.000
_cell.angle_alpha   90.00
_cell.angle_beta   90.00
_cell.angle_gamma   90.00
#
_symmetry.space_group_name_H-M   'P 1'
#
loop_
_entity.id
_entity.type
_entity.pdbx_description
1 polymer ?
#
loop_
_entity_poly.entity_id
_entity_poly.type
_entity_poly.pdbx_seq_one_letter_code
_entity_poly.pdbx_strand_id
1 'polypeptide(L)'
;IQEPRTHKILHQFPLYNISYCADEKGVKKFFSFIAKTVKSIDNNTMDSNGYNSSGSGSGSGSGSSKPEETHECFVFISNKL
;
A
#
# COMPACT_ATOMS: atom_id res chain seq x y z
N ILE A 1 1.80 6.67 6.24
CA ILE A 1 1.54 5.82 7.42
C ILE A 1 2.80 5.82 8.28
N GLN A 2 2.65 6.22 9.54
CA GLN A 2 3.74 6.24 10.51
C GLN A 2 3.40 5.28 11.66
N GLU A 3 4.43 4.64 12.22
CA GLU A 3 4.28 3.91 13.46
C GLU A 3 4.02 4.92 14.60
N PRO A 4 2.98 4.72 15.43
CA PRO A 4 2.48 5.75 16.34
C PRO A 4 3.41 6.11 17.51
N ARG A 5 4.35 5.23 17.92
CA ARG A 5 5.21 5.45 19.11
C ARG A 5 6.58 6.02 18.76
N THR A 6 7.17 5.49 17.70
CA THR A 6 8.51 5.79 17.19
C THR A 6 8.49 6.87 16.13
N HIS A 7 7.32 7.20 15.60
CA HIS A 7 7.12 8.12 14.48
C HIS A 7 7.88 7.70 13.21
N LYS A 8 8.35 6.44 13.13
CA LYS A 8 9.00 5.90 11.93
C LYS A 8 7.99 5.86 10.78
N ILE A 9 8.37 6.42 9.63
CA ILE A 9 7.56 6.34 8.41
C ILE A 9 7.62 4.90 7.88
N LEU A 10 6.46 4.25 7.78
CA LEU A 10 6.33 2.89 7.24
C LEU A 10 5.92 2.89 5.77
N HIS A 11 4.99 3.78 5.40
CA HIS A 11 4.54 3.93 4.02
C HIS A 11 4.35 5.40 3.69
N GLN A 12 4.86 5.84 2.55
CA GLN A 12 4.70 7.20 2.08
C GLN A 12 4.33 7.19 0.61
N PHE A 13 3.21 7.82 0.28
CA PHE A 13 2.71 7.93 -1.08
C PHE A 13 2.49 9.40 -1.40
N PRO A 14 2.91 9.89 -2.58
CA PRO A 14 2.41 11.14 -3.10
C PRO A 14 0.87 11.10 -3.21
N LEU A 15 0.21 12.24 -2.98
CA LEU A 15 -1.26 12.28 -2.97
C LEU A 15 -1.87 11.82 -4.30
N TYR A 16 -1.25 12.14 -5.43
CA TYR A 16 -1.70 11.73 -6.76
C TYR A 16 -1.63 10.21 -7.00
N ASN A 17 -0.88 9.46 -6.18
CA ASN A 17 -0.85 8.00 -6.24
C ASN A 17 -2.01 7.36 -5.48
N ILE A 18 -2.74 8.10 -4.64
CA ILE A 18 -3.92 7.56 -3.95
C ILE A 18 -5.08 7.57 -4.93
N SER A 19 -5.50 6.39 -5.39
CA SER A 19 -6.51 6.22 -6.44
C SER A 19 -7.93 6.08 -5.90
N TYR A 20 -8.07 5.70 -4.63
CA TYR A 20 -9.35 5.55 -3.96
C TYR A 20 -9.22 5.81 -2.47
N CYS A 21 -10.21 6.47 -1.88
CA CYS A 21 -10.37 6.59 -0.43
C CYS A 21 -11.82 6.30 -0.04
N ALA A 22 -12.01 5.58 1.05
CA ALA A 22 -13.30 5.30 1.64
C ALA A 22 -13.27 5.55 3.15
N ASP A 23 -14.33 6.14 3.64
CA ASP A 23 -14.57 6.38 5.06
C ASP A 23 -15.93 5.76 5.40
N GLU A 24 -15.91 4.54 5.93
CA GLU A 24 -17.13 3.89 6.39
C GLU A 24 -17.42 4.31 7.84
N LYS A 25 -18.45 5.15 7.98
CA LYS A 25 -18.93 5.66 9.27
C LYS A 25 -19.96 4.75 9.96
N GLY A 26 -20.13 3.52 9.44
CA GLY A 26 -21.08 2.53 9.92
C GLY A 26 -20.68 1.86 11.23
N VAL A 27 -21.18 0.64 11.46
CA VAL A 27 -20.96 -0.13 12.70
C VAL A 27 -19.47 -0.41 12.95
N LYS A 28 -18.69 -0.56 11.86
CA LYS A 28 -17.23 -0.61 11.94
C LYS A 28 -16.70 0.69 11.35
N LYS A 29 -16.18 1.56 12.22
CA LYS A 29 -15.49 2.79 11.80
C LYS A 29 -14.15 2.42 11.19
N PHE A 30 -14.12 2.27 9.87
CA PHE A 30 -12.89 2.04 9.16
C PHE A 30 -12.69 3.07 8.05
N PHE A 31 -11.43 3.47 7.92
CA PHE A 31 -10.93 4.28 6.83
C PHE A 31 -10.06 3.38 5.96
N SER A 32 -10.20 3.44 4.64
CA SER A 32 -9.32 2.74 3.73
C SER A 32 -8.89 3.59 2.57
N PHE A 33 -7.73 3.27 2.01
CA PHE A 33 -7.28 3.85 0.76
C PHE A 33 -6.54 2.84 -0.10
N ILE A 34 -6.58 3.04 -1.41
CA ILE A 34 -5.80 2.28 -2.40
C ILE A 34 -4.75 3.23 -2.97
N ALA A 35 -3.49 2.79 -2.95
CA ALA A 35 -2.38 3.52 -3.52
C ALA A 35 -1.78 2.77 -4.72
N LYS A 36 -1.41 3.55 -5.73
CA LYS A 36 -0.63 3.14 -6.88
C LYS A 36 0.84 3.12 -6.48
N THR A 37 1.45 1.94 -6.54
CA THR A 37 2.88 1.76 -6.37
C THR A 37 3.50 1.57 -7.76
N VAL A 38 4.29 2.56 -8.17
CA VAL A 38 5.21 2.41 -9.29
C VAL A 38 6.47 1.82 -8.68
N LYS A 39 6.75 0.55 -8.94
CA LYS A 39 8.06 -0.01 -8.65
C LYS A 39 9.05 0.70 -9.57
N SER A 40 9.68 1.78 -9.10
CA SER A 40 10.88 2.26 -9.78
C SER A 40 11.90 1.15 -9.66
N ILE A 41 12.40 0.67 -10.81
CA ILE A 41 13.53 -0.24 -10.88
C ILE A 41 14.76 0.62 -10.55
N ASP A 42 14.88 1.06 -9.30
CA ASP A 42 16.06 1.73 -8.81
C ASP A 42 16.94 0.64 -8.20
N ASN A 43 17.85 0.14 -9.04
CA ASN A 43 18.90 -0.80 -8.69
C ASN A 43 19.89 -0.16 -7.69
N ASN A 44 19.50 0.01 -6.42
CA ASN A 44 20.48 0.12 -5.33
C ASN A 44 19.94 -0.44 -4.02
N THR A 45 20.72 -1.36 -3.46
CA THR A 45 20.39 -2.38 -2.49
C THR A 45 20.43 -1.88 -1.03
N MET A 46 19.69 -2.58 -0.15
CA MET A 46 19.77 -2.65 1.32
C MET A 46 19.05 -1.53 2.11
N ASP A 47 17.93 -1.83 2.77
CA ASP A 47 17.95 -2.59 4.03
C ASP A 47 16.93 -3.75 4.10
N SER A 48 17.43 -4.84 4.67
CA SER A 48 16.75 -6.11 4.90
C SER A 48 15.68 -6.01 5.98
N ASN A 49 14.44 -6.38 5.68
CA ASN A 49 13.59 -7.13 6.61
C ASN A 49 12.42 -7.78 5.86
N GLY A 50 12.67 -9.01 5.40
CA GLY A 50 11.65 -9.87 4.83
C GLY A 50 10.64 -10.31 5.89
N TYR A 51 9.44 -9.78 5.82
CA TYR A 51 8.25 -10.50 6.26
C TYR A 51 7.52 -10.98 5.00
N ASN A 52 7.81 -12.22 4.61
CA ASN A 52 7.02 -12.93 3.61
C ASN A 52 5.61 -13.13 4.17
N SER A 53 4.65 -12.30 3.76
CA SER A 53 3.24 -12.69 3.84
C SER A 53 2.87 -13.29 2.49
N SER A 54 2.81 -14.61 2.46
CA SER A 54 2.31 -15.41 1.35
C SER A 54 0.86 -15.03 1.06
N GLY A 55 0.66 -14.06 0.15
CA GLY A 55 -0.62 -13.76 -0.47
C GLY A 55 -0.64 -14.41 -1.85
N SER A 56 -1.62 -15.29 -2.06
CA SER A 56 -1.83 -16.13 -3.24
C SER A 56 -1.74 -15.36 -4.55
N GLY A 57 -0.68 -15.59 -5.32
CA GLY A 57 -0.54 -15.08 -6.67
C GLY A 57 -1.34 -15.93 -7.65
N SER A 58 -2.44 -15.38 -8.16
CA SER A 58 -3.05 -15.84 -9.41
C SER A 58 -2.31 -15.19 -10.57
N GLY A 59 -1.46 -15.97 -11.22
CA GLY A 59 -0.76 -15.56 -12.43
C GLY A 59 -1.69 -15.43 -13.63
N SER A 60 -1.33 -14.54 -14.55
CA SER A 60 -1.60 -14.66 -15.98
C SER A 60 -0.67 -13.71 -16.71
N GLY A 61 0.31 -14.26 -17.43
CA GLY A 61 1.20 -13.50 -18.28
C GLY A 61 0.51 -13.08 -19.58
N SER A 62 0.95 -11.95 -20.14
CA SER A 62 1.21 -11.75 -21.58
C SER A 62 1.37 -10.25 -21.90
N GLY A 63 2.58 -9.87 -22.33
CA GLY A 63 2.86 -8.87 -23.38
C GLY A 63 2.21 -7.49 -23.34
N SER A 64 2.86 -6.51 -22.68
CA SER A 64 3.25 -5.21 -23.26
C SER A 64 4.01 -4.41 -22.19
N SER A 65 5.16 -3.84 -22.53
CA SER A 65 6.08 -3.17 -21.59
C SER A 65 5.54 -1.82 -21.12
N LYS A 66 4.40 -1.81 -20.45
CA LYS A 66 3.98 -0.72 -19.57
C LYS A 66 4.52 -1.04 -18.18
N PRO A 67 5.04 -0.05 -17.42
CA PRO A 67 5.37 -0.28 -16.02
C PRO A 67 4.13 -0.88 -15.34
N GLU A 68 4.30 -2.07 -14.77
CA GLU A 68 3.22 -2.79 -14.11
C GLU A 68 2.78 -1.96 -12.91
N GLU A 69 1.66 -1.26 -13.06
CA GLU A 69 1.08 -0.45 -12.00
C GLU A 69 0.45 -1.39 -10.99
N THR A 70 1.10 -1.52 -9.83
CA THR A 70 0.58 -2.32 -8.73
C THR A 70 -0.26 -1.45 -7.80
N HIS A 71 -1.37 -1.98 -7.29
CA HIS A 71 -2.24 -1.32 -6.34
C HIS A 71 -2.16 -1.99 -4.97
N GLU A 72 -1.96 -1.20 -3.92
CA GLU A 72 -1.94 -1.65 -2.53
C GLU A 72 -3.11 -1.05 -1.76
N CYS A 73 -3.83 -1.87 -0.98
CA CYS A 73 -4.98 -1.45 -0.18
C CYS A 73 -4.61 -1.40 1.31
N PHE A 74 -4.86 -0.26 1.95
CA PHE A 74 -4.64 -0.03 3.37
C PHE A 74 -5.97 0.17 4.08
N VAL A 75 -6.19 -0.54 5.18
CA VAL A 75 -7.42 -0.44 6.00
C VAL A 75 -7.03 -0.10 7.43
N PHE A 76 -7.63 0.97 7.95
CA PHE A 76 -7.45 1.48 9.30
C PHE A 76 -8.76 1.36 10.04
N ILE A 77 -8.71 0.82 11.25
CA ILE A 77 -9.84 0.80 12.15
C ILE A 77 -9.53 1.82 13.23
N SER A 78 -10.38 2.84 13.36
CA SER A 78 -10.25 3.82 14.43
C SER A 78 -11.50 3.88 15.26
N ASN A 79 -11.34 3.69 16.58
CA ASN A 79 -12.41 3.89 17.55
C ASN A 79 -12.58 5.37 17.92
N LYS A 80 -11.64 6.24 17.50
CA LYS A 80 -11.69 7.69 17.71
C LYS A 80 -11.79 8.41 16.35
N LEU A 81 -12.74 9.33 16.24
CA LEU A 81 -12.76 10.33 15.17
C LEU A 81 -11.70 11.40 15.49
#